data_AF-A0A962BUR7-F1
#
_entry.id   AF-A0A962BUR7-F1
#
_cell.length_a   1.000
_cell.length_b   1.000
_cell.length_c   1.000
_cell.angle_alpha   90.00
_cell.angle_beta   90.00
_cell.angle_gamma   90.00
#
_symmetry.space_group_name_H-M   'P 1'
#
loop_
_entity.id
_entity.type
_entity.pdbx_description
1 polymer ?
#
loop_
_entity_poly.entity_id
_entity_poly.type
_entity_poly.pdbx_seq_one_letter_code
_entity_poly.pdbx_strand_id
1 'polypeptide(L)'
;MSPIVIARRVVAALFWLFLLIDLYAWAGLSRDPEVGIAVTKSINHEGVLAWGYASAGLAVVDALGIESAAVAFADQHFADARAAVAANPAAAMDLTGSHMGLGMRMTHYGAPVLGILWLLMWWRRPRTVRTFGRR
;
A
#
# COMPACT_ATOMS: atom_id res chain seq x y z
N MET A 1 13.97 -26.83 -6.93
CA MET A 1 13.87 -25.71 -5.97
C MET A 1 12.91 -26.12 -4.87
N SER A 2 13.22 -25.91 -3.58
CA SER A 2 12.31 -26.34 -2.48
C SER A 2 10.98 -25.57 -2.55
N PRO A 3 9.82 -26.21 -2.28
CA PRO A 3 8.51 -25.56 -2.30
C PRO A 3 8.44 -24.33 -1.37
N ILE A 4 9.15 -24.37 -0.23
CA ILE A 4 9.23 -23.25 0.71
C ILE A 4 9.92 -22.02 0.07
N VAL A 5 10.93 -22.25 -0.77
CA VAL A 5 11.63 -21.17 -1.47
C VAL A 5 10.74 -20.53 -2.53
N ILE A 6 9.95 -21.32 -3.25
CA ILE A 6 8.95 -20.83 -4.21
C ILE A 6 7.91 -19.99 -3.48
N ALA A 7 7.27 -20.54 -2.43
CA ALA A 7 6.24 -19.87 -1.67
C ALA A 7 6.72 -18.52 -1.11
N ARG A 8 7.93 -18.47 -0.53
CA ARG A 8 8.50 -17.21 -0.01
C ARG A 8 8.67 -16.15 -1.09
N ARG A 9 9.09 -16.54 -2.31
CA ARG A 9 9.25 -15.62 -3.44
C ARG A 9 7.90 -15.10 -3.93
N VAL A 10 6.89 -15.97 -3.98
CA VAL A 10 5.53 -15.58 -4.35
C VAL A 10 4.95 -14.59 -3.34
N VAL A 11 5.05 -14.88 -2.04
CA VAL A 11 4.57 -13.96 -0.99
C VAL A 11 5.31 -12.63 -1.04
N ALA A 12 6.63 -12.65 -1.24
CA ALA A 12 7.41 -11.42 -1.41
C ALA A 12 6.95 -10.60 -2.63
N ALA A 13 6.74 -11.26 -3.77
CA ALA A 13 6.29 -10.60 -4.98
C ALA A 13 4.89 -9.99 -4.82
N LEU A 14 3.96 -10.71 -4.19
CA LEU A 14 2.62 -10.22 -3.90
C LEU A 14 2.65 -9.05 -2.91
N PHE A 15 3.49 -9.13 -1.87
CA PHE A 15 3.71 -8.03 -0.94
C PHE A 15 4.15 -6.75 -1.66
N TRP A 16 5.19 -6.84 -2.49
CA TRP A 16 5.69 -5.69 -3.24
C TRP A 16 4.67 -5.16 -4.22
N LEU A 17 3.94 -6.03 -4.91
CA LEU A 17 2.87 -5.62 -5.83
C LEU A 17 1.79 -4.83 -5.10
N PHE A 18 1.28 -5.35 -3.99
CA PHE A 18 0.20 -4.71 -3.22
C PHE A 18 0.67 -3.39 -2.62
N LEU A 19 1.87 -3.39 -2.04
CA LEU A 19 2.48 -2.17 -1.51
C LEU A 19 2.61 -1.10 -2.58
N LEU A 20 3.17 -1.43 -3.75
CA LEU A 20 3.35 -0.45 -4.84
C LEU A 20 2.01 0.11 -5.34
N ILE A 21 0.97 -0.74 -5.45
CA ILE A 21 -0.37 -0.27 -5.80
C ILE A 21 -0.89 0.71 -4.76
N ASP A 22 -0.79 0.41 -3.47
CA ASP A 22 -1.25 1.33 -2.42
C ASP A 22 -0.46 2.63 -2.40
N LEU A 23 0.88 2.57 -2.51
CA LEU A 23 1.72 3.76 -2.60
C LEU A 23 1.27 4.65 -3.76
N TYR A 24 1.03 4.06 -4.93
CA TYR A 24 0.61 4.78 -6.12
C TYR A 24 -0.78 5.40 -5.97
N ALA A 25 -1.73 4.63 -5.45
CA ALA A 25 -3.11 5.03 -5.24
C ALA A 25 -3.22 6.17 -4.22
N TRP A 26 -2.58 6.03 -3.06
CA TRP A 26 -2.62 7.04 -1.99
C TRP A 26 -1.82 8.30 -2.34
N ALA A 27 -0.75 8.18 -3.12
CA ALA A 27 -0.02 9.33 -3.66
C ALA A 27 -0.88 10.11 -4.66
N GLY A 28 -1.56 9.41 -5.57
CA GLY A 28 -2.50 10.02 -6.51
C GLY A 28 -3.64 10.74 -5.79
N LEU A 29 -4.28 10.07 -4.83
CA LEU A 29 -5.38 10.63 -4.05
C LEU A 29 -4.94 11.83 -3.21
N SER A 30 -3.70 11.85 -2.71
CA SER A 30 -3.17 13.00 -1.95
C SER A 30 -2.84 14.21 -2.83
N ARG A 31 -2.58 14.01 -4.13
CA ARG A 31 -2.36 15.09 -5.11
C ARG A 31 -3.63 15.54 -5.83
N ASP A 32 -4.75 14.91 -5.52
CA ASP A 32 -6.05 15.25 -6.05
C ASP A 32 -6.40 16.73 -5.74
N PRO A 33 -6.71 17.57 -6.75
CA PRO A 33 -6.98 18.98 -6.52
C PRO A 33 -8.29 19.24 -5.78
N GLU A 34 -9.25 18.31 -5.83
CA GLU A 34 -10.58 18.49 -5.21
C GLU A 34 -10.60 17.98 -3.77
N VAL A 35 -10.03 16.79 -3.54
CA VAL A 35 -10.15 16.11 -2.23
C VAL A 35 -8.82 15.87 -1.52
N GLY A 36 -7.68 16.09 -2.18
CA GLY A 36 -6.36 15.74 -1.65
C GLY A 36 -6.06 16.40 -0.31
N ILE A 37 -6.39 17.69 -0.15
CA ILE A 37 -6.20 18.42 1.10
C ILE A 37 -7.04 17.80 2.24
N ALA A 38 -8.30 17.48 1.98
CA ALA A 38 -9.20 16.88 2.98
C ALA A 38 -8.70 15.49 3.39
N VAL A 39 -8.32 14.68 2.41
CA VAL A 39 -7.77 13.33 2.60
C VAL A 39 -6.46 13.40 3.38
N THR A 40 -5.47 14.20 2.96
CA THR A 40 -4.19 14.32 3.67
C THR A 40 -4.38 14.80 5.10
N LYS A 41 -5.29 15.74 5.35
CA LYS A 41 -5.59 16.22 6.71
C LYS A 41 -6.17 15.10 7.57
N SER A 42 -7.16 14.36 7.08
CA SER A 42 -7.81 13.25 7.81
C SER A 42 -6.85 12.07 8.02
N ILE A 43 -6.03 11.72 7.02
CA ILE A 43 -4.97 10.70 7.10
C ILE A 43 -4.04 10.97 8.30
N ASN A 44 -3.61 12.22 8.49
CA ASN A 44 -2.70 12.61 9.58
C ASN A 44 -3.30 12.38 10.97
N HIS A 45 -4.63 12.30 11.11
CA HIS A 45 -5.32 12.12 12.37
C HIS A 45 -5.72 10.66 12.64
N GLU A 46 -6.16 9.93 11.61
CA GLU A 46 -6.93 8.70 11.82
C GLU A 46 -6.25 7.44 11.26
N GLY A 47 -5.31 7.58 10.32
CA GLY A 47 -4.83 6.44 9.53
C GLY A 47 -3.32 6.35 9.44
N VAL A 48 -2.63 5.82 10.46
CA VAL A 48 -1.16 5.62 10.43
C VAL A 48 -0.71 4.82 9.20
N LEU A 49 -1.50 3.80 8.81
CA LEU A 49 -1.19 2.97 7.65
C LEU A 49 -1.33 3.77 6.33
N ALA A 50 -2.47 4.45 6.17
CA ALA A 50 -2.72 5.31 5.01
C ALA A 50 -1.70 6.46 4.93
N TRP A 51 -1.30 7.01 6.07
CA TRP A 51 -0.24 8.03 6.17
C TRP A 51 1.10 7.52 5.67
N GLY A 52 1.47 6.30 6.07
CA GLY A 52 2.67 5.64 5.59
C GLY A 52 2.64 5.46 4.06
N TYR A 53 1.50 5.02 3.52
CA TYR A 53 1.35 4.84 2.08
C TYR A 53 1.37 6.16 1.30
N ALA A 54 0.62 7.16 1.76
CA ALA A 54 0.60 8.48 1.14
C ALA A 54 2.00 9.11 1.14
N SER A 55 2.67 9.15 2.30
CA SER A 55 3.97 9.81 2.45
C SER A 55 5.06 9.12 1.62
N ALA A 56 5.16 7.80 1.70
CA ALA A 56 6.13 7.05 0.91
C ALA A 56 5.80 7.08 -0.60
N GLY A 57 4.51 7.00 -0.94
CA GLY A 57 4.04 7.05 -2.32
C GLY A 57 4.29 8.39 -2.97
N LEU A 58 4.07 9.51 -2.27
CA LEU A 58 4.39 10.85 -2.76
C LEU A 58 5.87 10.93 -3.16
N ALA A 59 6.78 10.52 -2.26
CA ALA A 59 8.21 10.51 -2.53
C ALA A 59 8.60 9.65 -3.73
N VAL A 60 8.01 8.45 -3.86
CA VAL A 60 8.27 7.55 -5.00
C VAL A 60 7.76 8.16 -6.30
N VAL A 61 6.54 8.71 -6.31
CA VAL A 61 5.94 9.29 -7.50
C VAL A 61 6.65 10.57 -7.94
N ASP A 62 7.05 11.45 -6.99
CA ASP A 62 7.85 12.64 -7.27
C ASP A 62 9.22 12.26 -7.86
N ALA A 63 9.87 11.25 -7.29
CA ALA A 63 11.18 10.80 -7.77
C ALA A 63 11.12 10.22 -9.19
N LEU A 64 9.97 9.69 -9.60
CA LEU A 64 9.75 9.10 -10.92
C LEU A 64 9.13 10.07 -11.94
N GLY A 65 8.60 11.23 -11.51
CA GLY A 65 7.91 12.18 -12.39
C GLY A 65 6.63 11.61 -13.00
N ILE A 66 5.87 10.80 -12.25
CA ILE A 66 4.65 10.10 -12.70
C ILE A 66 3.39 10.56 -11.97
N GLU A 67 3.35 11.82 -11.54
CA GLU A 67 2.29 12.43 -10.72
C GLU A 67 0.94 12.38 -11.42
N SER A 68 0.90 12.81 -12.68
CA SER A 68 -0.34 12.86 -13.48
C SER A 68 -0.97 11.48 -13.66
N ALA A 69 -0.15 10.46 -13.90
CA ALA A 69 -0.61 9.08 -14.01
C ALA A 69 -1.09 8.52 -12.66
N ALA A 70 -0.47 8.91 -11.55
CA ALA A 70 -0.92 8.52 -10.21
C ALA A 70 -2.29 9.13 -9.88
N VAL A 71 -2.50 10.41 -10.19
CA VAL A 71 -3.80 11.07 -10.03
C VAL A 71 -4.86 10.38 -10.89
N ALA A 72 -4.58 10.11 -12.17
CA ALA A 72 -5.51 9.41 -13.04
C ALA A 72 -5.86 8.00 -12.53
N PHE A 73 -4.90 7.30 -11.92
CA PHE A 73 -5.16 6.00 -11.28
C PHE A 73 -6.05 6.13 -10.06
N ALA A 74 -5.79 7.12 -9.20
CA ALA A 74 -6.62 7.40 -8.03
C ALA A 74 -8.05 7.79 -8.43
N ASP A 75 -8.19 8.62 -9.46
CA ASP A 75 -9.49 9.03 -10.00
C ASP A 75 -10.32 7.82 -10.41
N GLN A 76 -9.72 6.82 -11.07
CA GLN A 76 -10.43 5.60 -11.49
C GLN A 76 -10.90 4.74 -10.31
N HIS A 77 -10.18 4.74 -9.19
CA HIS A 77 -10.44 3.85 -8.05
C HIS A 77 -11.20 4.51 -6.90
N PHE A 78 -11.20 5.84 -6.85
CA PHE A 78 -11.81 6.65 -5.80
C PHE A 78 -12.85 7.65 -6.33
N ALA A 79 -13.27 7.56 -7.60
CA ALA A 79 -14.29 8.43 -8.20
C ALA A 79 -15.54 8.58 -7.31
N ASP A 80 -16.08 7.46 -6.81
CA ASP A 80 -17.28 7.45 -5.97
C ASP A 80 -17.02 8.11 -4.60
N ALA A 81 -15.80 7.96 -4.07
CA ALA A 81 -15.39 8.59 -2.82
C ALA A 81 -15.25 10.12 -2.97
N ARG A 82 -14.77 10.62 -4.13
CA ARG A 82 -14.52 12.06 -4.33
C ARG A 82 -15.76 12.90 -4.05
N ALA A 83 -16.90 12.52 -4.63
CA ALA A 83 -18.16 13.26 -4.44
C ALA A 83 -18.60 13.24 -2.97
N ALA A 84 -18.47 12.11 -2.28
CA ALA A 84 -18.81 11.98 -0.87
C ALA A 84 -17.87 12.81 0.03
N VAL A 85 -16.56 12.74 -0.22
CA VAL A 85 -15.53 13.47 0.52
C VAL A 85 -15.67 14.99 0.32
N ALA A 86 -15.95 15.43 -0.91
CA ALA A 86 -16.22 16.84 -1.18
C ALA A 86 -17.44 17.35 -0.42
N ALA A 87 -18.48 16.53 -0.28
CA ALA A 87 -19.69 16.87 0.48
C ALA A 87 -19.46 16.88 2.00
N ASN A 88 -18.57 16.02 2.52
CA ASN A 88 -18.22 15.99 3.94
C ASN A 88 -16.71 15.74 4.17
N PRO A 89 -15.88 16.80 4.06
CA PRO A 89 -14.42 16.68 4.20
C PRO A 89 -13.95 16.20 5.59
N ALA A 90 -14.78 16.36 6.62
CA ALA A 90 -14.45 15.92 7.97
C ALA A 90 -14.47 14.38 8.11
N ALA A 91 -15.21 13.68 7.26
CA ALA A 91 -15.28 12.22 7.23
C ALA A 91 -14.45 11.62 6.08
N ALA A 92 -13.42 12.32 5.60
CA ALA A 92 -12.72 11.97 4.37
C ALA A 92 -12.16 10.53 4.38
N MET A 93 -11.52 10.11 5.47
CA MET A 93 -10.96 8.74 5.56
C MET A 93 -12.04 7.66 5.63
N ASP A 94 -13.07 7.85 6.44
CA ASP A 94 -14.21 6.92 6.53
C ASP A 94 -14.94 6.77 5.20
N LEU A 95 -15.16 7.89 4.49
CA LEU A 95 -15.79 7.90 3.18
C LEU A 95 -14.91 7.24 2.12
N THR A 96 -13.61 7.53 2.12
CA THR A 96 -12.64 6.89 1.21
C THR A 96 -12.60 5.37 1.44
N GLY A 97 -12.55 4.92 2.70
CA GLY A 97 -12.53 3.49 3.04
C GLY A 97 -13.85 2.77 2.72
N SER A 98 -14.99 3.40 2.99
CA SER A 98 -16.32 2.83 2.71
C SER A 98 -16.61 2.68 1.22
N HIS A 99 -16.10 3.58 0.38
CA HIS A 99 -16.25 3.54 -1.08
C HIS A 99 -15.10 2.81 -1.80
N MET A 100 -14.07 2.38 -1.07
CA MET A 100 -12.96 1.63 -1.63
C MET A 100 -13.44 0.28 -2.22
N GLY A 101 -13.22 0.07 -3.51
CA GLY A 101 -13.52 -1.18 -4.18
C GLY A 101 -12.76 -2.39 -3.61
N LEU A 102 -13.28 -3.60 -3.82
CA LEU A 102 -12.70 -4.83 -3.25
C LEU A 102 -11.22 -5.00 -3.59
N GLY A 103 -10.80 -4.71 -4.83
CA GLY A 103 -9.41 -4.80 -5.25
C GLY A 103 -8.47 -3.90 -4.44
N MET A 104 -8.86 -2.63 -4.25
CA MET A 104 -8.10 -1.69 -3.42
C MET A 104 -8.12 -2.07 -1.94
N ARG A 105 -9.22 -2.62 -1.43
CA ARG A 105 -9.25 -3.15 -0.05
C ARG A 105 -8.27 -4.32 0.11
N MET A 106 -8.19 -5.20 -0.89
CA MET A 106 -7.25 -6.31 -0.88
C MET A 106 -5.80 -5.83 -0.91
N THR A 107 -5.46 -4.78 -1.67
CA THR A 107 -4.10 -4.22 -1.66
C THR A 107 -3.82 -3.59 -0.30
N HIS A 108 -4.72 -2.71 0.15
CA HIS A 108 -4.59 -1.92 1.38
C HIS A 108 -4.33 -2.75 2.62
N TYR A 109 -5.14 -3.80 2.83
CA TYR A 109 -4.97 -4.70 3.98
C TYR A 109 -4.08 -5.91 3.69
N GLY A 110 -3.93 -6.28 2.41
CA GLY A 110 -3.09 -7.40 2.02
C GLY A 110 -1.61 -7.09 2.11
N ALA A 111 -1.17 -5.86 1.78
CA ALA A 111 0.21 -5.44 1.90
C ALA A 111 0.81 -5.69 3.30
N PRO A 112 0.22 -5.24 4.42
CA PRO A 112 0.81 -5.48 5.74
C PRO A 112 0.76 -6.97 6.12
N VAL A 113 -0.32 -7.69 5.77
CA VAL A 113 -0.45 -9.13 6.06
C VAL A 113 0.61 -9.95 5.32
N LEU A 114 0.79 -9.69 4.01
CA LEU A 114 1.80 -10.34 3.19
C LEU A 114 3.21 -9.95 3.62
N GLY A 115 3.44 -8.71 4.04
CA GLY A 115 4.70 -8.25 4.60
C GLY A 115 5.07 -9.03 5.86
N ILE A 116 4.14 -9.17 6.81
CA ILE A 116 4.34 -9.97 8.03
C ILE A 116 4.61 -11.43 7.68
N LEU A 117 3.81 -12.03 6.79
CA LEU A 117 3.98 -13.42 6.39
C LEU A 117 5.35 -13.65 5.74
N TRP A 118 5.77 -12.75 4.86
CA TRP A 118 7.08 -12.78 4.22
C TRP A 118 8.20 -12.72 5.26
N LEU A 119 8.12 -11.81 6.24
CA LEU A 119 9.09 -11.69 7.32
C LEU A 119 9.17 -12.96 8.17
N LEU A 120 8.03 -13.57 8.51
CA LEU A 120 7.99 -14.83 9.26
C LEU A 120 8.64 -15.98 8.47
N MET A 121 8.37 -16.08 7.17
CA MET A 121 9.00 -17.08 6.29
C MET A 121 10.50 -16.84 6.10
N TRP A 122 10.91 -15.58 6.07
CA TRP A 122 12.32 -15.19 6.02
C TRP A 122 13.04 -15.57 7.31
N TRP A 123 12.43 -15.28 8.47
CA TRP A 123 12.99 -15.57 9.78
C TRP A 123 13.13 -17.07 10.04
N ARG A 124 12.17 -17.89 9.60
CA ARG A 124 12.21 -19.36 9.72
C ARG A 124 13.17 -20.05 8.74
N ARG A 125 14.05 -19.32 8.04
CA ARG A 125 15.00 -19.93 7.10
C ARG A 125 15.89 -20.93 7.85
N PRO A 126 15.96 -22.20 7.41
CA PRO A 126 16.84 -23.18 8.04
C PRO A 126 18.27 -22.66 7.98
N ARG A 127 18.85 -22.37 9.15
CA ARG A 127 20.26 -22.03 9.26
C ARG A 127 21.02 -23.30 8.89
N THR A 128 21.79 -23.23 7.80
CA THR A 128 22.62 -24.36 7.38
C THR A 128 23.68 -24.56 8.46
N VAL A 129 23.46 -25.54 9.34
CA VAL A 129 24.45 -25.92 10.34
C VAL A 129 25.58 -26.56 9.56
N ARG A 130 26.62 -25.78 9.25
CA ARG A 130 27.87 -26.32 8.72
C ARG A 130 28.46 -27.14 9.86
N THR A 131 28.30 -28.47 9.81
CA THR A 131 29.06 -29.37 10.67
C THR A 131 30.53 -29.13 10.37
N PHE A 132 31.24 -28.50 11.31
CA PHE A 132 32.68 -28.40 11.25
C PHE A 132 33.24 -29.82 11.15
N GLY A 133 33.90 -30.11 10.02
CA GLY A 133 34.56 -31.38 9.81
C GLY A 133 35.54 -31.63 10.94
N ARG A 134 35.33 -32.72 11.67
CA ARG A 134 36.39 -33.38 12.45
C ARG A 134 37.50 -33.74 11.45
N ARG A 135 38.65 -33.08 11.59
CA ARG A 135 39.92 -33.64 11.14
C ARG A 135 40.38 -34.68 12.16
#